data_AF-A0A958XTI6-F1
#
_entry.id   AF-A0A958XTI6-F1
#
_cell.length_a   1.000
_cell.length_b   1.000
_cell.length_c   1.000
_cell.angle_alpha   90.00
_cell.angle_beta   90.00
_cell.angle_gamma   90.00
#
_symmetry.space_group_name_H-M   'P 1'
#
loop_
_entity.id
_entity.type
_entity.pdbx_description
1 polymer ?
#
loop_
_entity_poly.entity_id
_entity_poly.type
_entity_poly.pdbx_seq_one_letter_code
_entity_poly.pdbx_strand_id
1 'polypeptide(L)'
;MELYLLCLFAFLAGFIDSIVGGGGLVQVPAFFVLYPTLPVPNVIGSNRIASAVGTSVAAWNYGRKVRIPWEPVLYAGLSSAVFSYLGATVQSMLPSSVL
;
A
#
# COMPACT_ATOMS: atom_id res chain seq x y z
N MET A 1 3.32 18.28 18.19
CA MET A 1 4.24 17.15 18.50
C MET A 1 3.77 15.86 17.83
N GLU A 2 2.47 15.62 17.74
CA GLU A 2 1.87 14.41 17.14
C GLU A 2 2.11 14.26 15.62
N LEU A 3 2.13 15.35 14.86
CA LEU A 3 2.41 15.34 13.41
C LEU A 3 3.81 14.79 13.06
N TYR A 4 4.83 15.09 13.87
CA TYR A 4 6.19 14.59 13.64
C TYR A 4 6.29 13.07 13.86
N LEU A 5 5.58 12.54 14.86
CA LEU A 5 5.47 11.11 15.10
C LEU A 5 4.73 10.41 13.95
N LEU A 6 3.65 11.01 13.46
CA LEU A 6 2.91 10.48 12.30
C LEU A 6 3.77 10.44 11.04
N CYS A 7 4.56 11.49 10.76
CA CYS A 7 5.50 11.49 9.65
C CYS A 7 6.58 10.40 9.80
N LEU A 8 7.09 10.18 11.01
CA LEU A 8 8.09 9.14 11.28
C LEU A 8 7.51 7.73 11.08
N PHE A 9 6.30 7.46 11.61
CA PHE A 9 5.61 6.19 11.40
C PHE A 9 5.19 5.99 9.94
N ALA A 10 4.77 7.05 9.24
CA ALA A 10 4.47 6.97 7.82
C ALA A 10 5.71 6.63 6.98
N PHE A 11 6.86 7.22 7.32
CA PHE A 11 8.14 6.92 6.69
C PHE A 11 8.60 5.49 6.96
N LEU A 12 8.55 5.03 8.22
CA LEU A 12 8.87 3.65 8.61
C LEU A 12 7.94 2.64 7.93
N ALA A 13 6.64 2.91 7.91
CA ALA A 13 5.67 2.06 7.23
C ALA A 13 5.95 1.99 5.72
N GLY A 14 6.23 3.13 5.07
CA GLY A 14 6.60 3.16 3.65
C GLY A 14 7.93 2.45 3.35
N PHE A 15 8.91 2.55 4.26
CA PHE A 15 10.18 1.83 4.16
C PHE A 15 9.99 0.31 4.26
N ILE A 16 9.20 -0.15 5.23
CA ILE A 16 8.88 -1.58 5.42
C ILE A 16 8.04 -2.10 4.24
N ASP A 17 7.10 -1.30 3.75
CA ASP A 17 6.27 -1.66 2.60
C ASP A 17 7.10 -1.89 1.34
N SER A 18 8.10 -1.04 1.10
CA SER A 18 9.02 -1.16 -0.03
C SER A 18 9.94 -2.39 0.03
N ILE A 19 10.16 -2.98 1.21
CA ILE A 19 11.10 -4.10 1.41
C ILE A 19 10.38 -5.44 1.46
N VAL A 20 9.26 -5.53 2.18
CA VAL A 20 8.57 -6.81 2.47
C VAL A 20 7.11 -6.82 1.98
N GLY A 21 6.51 -5.67 1.61
CA GLY A 21 5.14 -5.59 1.08
C GLY A 21 4.04 -5.64 2.16
N GLY A 22 4.31 -5.19 3.38
CA GLY A 22 3.39 -5.26 4.53
C GLY A 22 3.26 -3.98 5.36
N GLY A 23 3.61 -2.81 4.82
CA GLY A 23 3.64 -1.55 5.59
C GLY A 23 2.28 -1.10 6.12
N GLY A 24 1.19 -1.56 5.50
CA GLY A 24 -0.18 -1.40 6.02
C GLY A 24 -0.39 -2.00 7.41
N LEU A 25 0.29 -3.10 7.75
CA LEU A 25 0.21 -3.70 9.08
C LEU A 25 0.82 -2.83 10.17
N VAL A 26 1.70 -1.88 9.81
CA VAL A 26 2.29 -0.90 10.72
C VAL A 26 1.47 0.39 10.75
N GLN A 27 1.01 0.85 9.58
CA GLN A 27 0.32 2.13 9.45
C GLN A 27 -1.13 2.10 9.93
N VAL A 28 -1.85 0.99 9.72
CA VAL A 28 -3.26 0.82 10.14
C VAL A 28 -3.40 0.87 11.68
N PRO A 29 -2.67 0.09 12.50
CA PRO A 29 -2.78 0.20 13.95
C PRO A 29 -2.27 1.55 14.48
N ALA A 30 -1.24 2.15 13.87
CA ALA A 30 -0.79 3.49 14.24
C ALA A 30 -1.87 4.56 14.01
N PHE A 31 -2.62 4.47 12.90
CA PHE A 31 -3.76 5.34 12.65
C PHE A 31 -4.92 5.11 13.61
N PHE A 32 -5.25 3.85 13.94
CA PHE A 32 -6.31 3.55 14.91
C PHE A 32 -5.98 4.03 16.33
N VAL A 33 -4.71 3.95 16.72
CA VAL A 33 -4.23 4.42 18.04
C VAL A 33 -4.21 5.95 18.12
N LEU A 34 -3.80 6.64 17.03
CA LEU A 34 -3.65 8.11 17.02
C LEU A 34 -4.93 8.85 16.62
N TYR A 35 -5.81 8.24 15.83
CA TYR A 35 -7.04 8.84 15.32
C TYR A 35 -8.22 7.85 15.36
N PRO A 36 -8.81 7.60 16.56
CA PRO A 36 -9.89 6.63 16.73
C PRO A 36 -11.24 7.06 16.11
N THR A 37 -11.39 8.32 15.71
CA THR A 37 -12.63 8.89 15.15
C THR A 37 -12.67 8.93 13.63
N LEU A 38 -11.59 8.54 12.94
CA LEU A 38 -11.53 8.56 11.48
C LEU A 38 -12.23 7.32 10.89
N PRO A 39 -13.02 7.47 9.81
CA PRO A 39 -13.61 6.34 9.11
C PRO A 39 -12.53 5.36 8.63
N VAL A 40 -12.67 4.08 8.99
CA VAL A 40 -11.78 2.98 8.57
C VAL A 40 -11.47 2.98 7.06
N PRO A 41 -12.43 3.27 6.16
CA PRO A 41 -12.16 3.33 4.72
C PRO A 41 -11.11 4.39 4.33
N ASN A 42 -11.05 5.53 5.03
CA ASN A 42 -10.10 6.61 4.73
C ASN A 42 -8.68 6.25 5.13
N VAL A 43 -8.52 5.53 6.24
CA VAL A 43 -7.21 5.03 6.73
C VAL A 43 -6.66 3.98 5.76
N ILE A 44 -7.49 3.00 5.39
CA ILE A 44 -7.11 1.94 4.46
C ILE A 44 -6.79 2.51 3.07
N GLY A 45 -7.60 3.46 2.59
CA GLY A 45 -7.38 4.14 1.30
C GLY A 45 -6.07 4.91 1.26
N SER A 46 -5.77 5.70 2.31
CA SER A 46 -4.53 6.48 2.38
C SER A 46 -3.28 5.59 2.40
N ASN A 47 -3.33 4.47 3.12
CA ASN A 47 -2.24 3.50 3.15
C ASN A 47 -1.98 2.86 1.77
N ARG A 48 -3.05 2.47 1.05
CA ARG A 48 -2.94 1.88 -0.29
C ARG A 48 -2.29 2.83 -1.30
N ILE A 49 -2.61 4.13 -1.24
CA ILE A 49 -1.98 5.14 -2.11
C ILE A 49 -0.49 5.27 -1.80
N ALA A 50 -0.11 5.33 -0.52
CA ALA A 50 1.28 5.40 -0.10
C ALA A 50 2.08 4.18 -0.59
N SER A 51 1.52 2.98 -0.43
CA SER A 51 2.10 1.73 -0.92
C SER A 51 2.27 1.67 -2.43
N ALA A 52 1.28 2.15 -3.19
CA ALA A 52 1.32 2.19 -4.65
C ALA A 52 2.44 3.10 -5.17
N VAL A 53 2.63 4.27 -4.54
CA VAL A 53 3.71 5.20 -4.89
C VAL A 53 5.07 4.59 -4.54
N GLY A 54 5.22 4.00 -3.35
CA GLY A 54 6.46 3.36 -2.92
C GLY A 54 6.88 2.22 -3.86
N THR A 55 5.94 1.34 -4.21
CA THR A 55 6.17 0.21 -5.13
C THR A 55 6.53 0.71 -6.54
N SER A 56 5.89 1.79 -7.01
CA SER A 56 6.17 2.38 -8.32
C SER A 56 7.57 2.98 -8.40
N VAL A 57 8.02 3.67 -7.34
CA VAL A 57 9.39 4.20 -7.23
C VAL A 57 10.42 3.07 -7.15
N ALA A 58 10.12 2.01 -6.41
CA ALA A 58 10.97 0.81 -6.36
C ALA A 58 11.09 0.16 -7.75
N ALA A 59 9.98 -0.06 -8.44
CA ALA A 59 9.95 -0.61 -9.80
C ALA A 59 10.78 0.24 -10.77
N TRP A 60 10.67 1.57 -10.68
CA TRP A 60 11.48 2.50 -11.48
C TRP A 60 12.98 2.36 -11.19
N ASN A 61 13.37 2.32 -9.92
CA ASN A 61 14.76 2.16 -9.52
C ASN A 61 15.34 0.80 -9.93
N TYR A 62 14.57 -0.28 -9.81
CA TYR A 62 14.96 -1.62 -10.25
C TYR A 62 15.13 -1.67 -11.78
N GLY A 63 14.20 -1.09 -12.54
CA GLY A 63 14.28 -1.03 -14.00
C GLY A 63 15.52 -0.30 -14.54
N ARG A 64 16.08 0.64 -13.77
CA ARG A 64 17.31 1.35 -14.16
C ARG A 64 18.60 0.64 -13.78
N LYS A 65 18.59 -0.19 -12.73
CA LYS A 65 19.81 -0.83 -12.18
C LYS A 65 19.97 -2.31 -12.54
N VAL A 66 18.87 -3.00 -12.85
CA VAL A 66 18.85 -4.46 -13.05
C VAL A 66 18.37 -4.78 -14.47
N ARG A 67 18.98 -5.77 -15.12
CA ARG A 67 18.45 -6.32 -16.38
C ARG A 67 17.21 -7.15 -16.07
N ILE A 68 16.04 -6.60 -16.40
CA ILE A 68 14.76 -7.24 -16.17
C ILE A 68 14.32 -7.98 -17.45
N PRO A 69 13.93 -9.27 -17.38
CA PRO A 69 13.25 -9.94 -18.47
C PRO A 69 11.82 -9.41 -18.61
N TRP A 70 11.58 -8.54 -19.59
CA TRP A 70 10.32 -7.79 -19.70
C TRP A 70 9.10 -8.64 -20.07
N GLU A 71 9.26 -9.72 -20.82
CA GLU A 71 8.16 -10.64 -21.17
C GLU A 71 7.43 -11.20 -19.95
N PRO A 72 8.09 -11.94 -19.03
CA PRO A 72 7.41 -12.47 -17.84
C PRO A 72 6.90 -11.38 -16.91
N VAL A 73 7.57 -10.22 -16.85
CA VAL A 73 7.12 -9.08 -16.04
C VAL A 73 5.84 -8.46 -16.58
N LEU A 74 5.68 -8.38 -17.90
CA LEU A 74 4.43 -7.90 -18.52
C LEU A 74 3.27 -8.86 -18.25
N TYR A 75 3.48 -10.17 -18.40
CA TYR A 75 2.45 -11.17 -18.10
C TYR A 75 2.07 -11.17 -16.60
N ALA A 76 3.06 -11.08 -15.71
CA ALA A 76 2.83 -10.95 -14.27
C ALA A 76 2.14 -9.63 -13.91
N GLY A 77 2.52 -8.51 -14.53
CA GLY A 77 1.91 -7.20 -14.30
C GLY A 77 0.46 -7.14 -14.76
N LEU A 78 0.15 -7.68 -15.94
CA LEU A 78 -1.22 -7.74 -16.48
C LEU A 78 -2.11 -8.62 -15.61
N SER A 79 -1.66 -9.82 -15.27
CA SER A 79 -2.42 -10.70 -14.37
C SER A 79 -2.63 -10.05 -13.00
N SER A 80 -1.59 -9.46 -12.41
CA SER A 80 -1.70 -8.73 -11.14
C SER A 80 -2.70 -7.57 -11.21
N ALA A 81 -2.72 -6.80 -12.31
CA ALA A 81 -3.68 -5.71 -12.50
C ALA A 81 -5.13 -6.21 -12.56
N VAL A 82 -5.38 -7.29 -13.31
CA VAL A 82 -6.73 -7.90 -13.40
C VAL A 82 -7.18 -8.41 -12.03
N PHE A 83 -6.33 -9.16 -11.32
CA PHE A 83 -6.66 -9.68 -10.00
C PHE A 83 -6.81 -8.57 -8.95
N SER A 84 -6.01 -7.50 -9.03
CA SER A 84 -6.11 -6.35 -8.13
C SER A 84 -7.43 -5.59 -8.32
N TYR A 85 -7.85 -5.38 -9.58
CA TYR A 85 -9.15 -4.76 -9.89
C TYR A 85 -10.31 -5.63 -9.38
N LEU A 86 -10.27 -6.94 -9.66
CA LEU A 86 -11.29 -7.87 -9.16
C LEU A 86 -11.34 -7.85 -7.63
N GLY A 87 -10.20 -7.91 -6.95
CA GLY A 87 -10.12 -7.81 -5.49
C GLY A 87 -10.70 -6.51 -4.95
N ALA A 88 -10.43 -5.36 -5.58
CA ALA A 88 -10.99 -4.07 -5.19
C ALA A 88 -12.51 -4.02 -5.38
N THR A 89 -13.04 -4.59 -6.47
CA THR A 89 -14.49 -4.67 -6.69
C THR A 89 -15.18 -5.55 -5.64
N VAL A 90 -14.59 -6.70 -5.30
CA VAL A 90 -15.09 -7.55 -4.21
C VAL A 90 -15.04 -6.83 -2.87
N GLN A 91 -13.97 -6.09 -2.59
CA GLN A 91 -13.87 -5.28 -1.38
C GLN A 91 -14.94 -4.20 -1.30
N SER A 92 -15.28 -3.55 -2.43
CA SER A 92 -16.32 -2.51 -2.47
C SER A 92 -17.75 -3.05 -2.22
N MET A 93 -17.95 -4.36 -2.40
CA MET A 93 -19.22 -5.03 -2.13
C MET A 93 -19.36 -5.51 -0.68
N LEU A 94 -18.29 -5.47 0.12
CA LEU A 94 -18.34 -5.87 1.53
C LEU A 94 -19.07 -4.81 2.38
N PRO A 95 -19.97 -5.23 3.29
CA PRO A 95 -20.64 -4.31 4.19
C PRO A 95 -19.65 -3.63 5.13
N SER A 96 -19.84 -2.33 5.38
CA SER A 96 -19.02 -1.50 6.27
C SER A 96 -18.95 -1.97 7.73
N SER A 97 -19.75 -2.99 8.11
CA SER A 97 -19.72 -3.61 9.43
C SER A 97 -18.64 -4.68 9.58
N VAL A 98 -18.01 -5.10 8.48
CA VAL A 98 -16.98 -6.17 8.44
C VAL A 98 -15.59 -5.61 8.08
N LEU A 99 -15.51 -4.31 7.78
CA LEU A 99 -14.30 -3.54 7.43
C LEU A 99 -13.88 -2.66 8.61
#